data_AF-A0A7Y3V8I9-F1
#
_entry.id   AF-A0A7Y3V8I9-F1
#
_cell.length_a   1.000
_cell.length_b   1.000
_cell.length_c   1.000
_cell.angle_alpha   90.00
_cell.angle_beta   90.00
_cell.angle_gamma   90.00
#
_symmetry.space_group_name_H-M   'P 1'
#
loop_
_entity.id
_entity.type
_entity.pdbx_description
1 polymer ?
#
loop_
_entity_poly.entity_id
_entity_poly.type
_entity_poly.pdbx_seq_one_letter_code
_entity_poly.pdbx_strand_id
1 'polypeptide(L)'
;MKKFLKNMYINDGLIMLTYIFINILVLFAYLFMVPFRAEGINFEIYKNTYMYFYIFQLIVFSFCISHFKVEQNINYKNLVRNIIKVIILIISNIPLILIIFISGNVKSLNFIYPLVVQGIYGLAIVTLKHLLSIINTTKKYSDFIVNFIVVFINIFSFIFLYIYYKYTQIVITTIYDKDIPKIFFINPLMSLTGFINMEITDYTQMGIYPLIGSFCFWSICIFINLVVIRTKIKK
;
A
#
# COMPACT_ATOMS: atom_id res chain seq x y z
N MET A 1 -24.98 -16.58 -20.47
CA MET A 1 -23.71 -15.97 -19.99
C MET A 1 -23.70 -14.44 -19.87
N LYS A 2 -24.28 -13.64 -20.79
CA LYS A 2 -24.27 -12.16 -20.69
C LYS A 2 -24.96 -11.55 -19.45
N LYS A 3 -25.87 -12.28 -18.79
CA LYS A 3 -26.55 -11.83 -17.56
C LYS A 3 -25.75 -12.05 -16.28
N PHE A 4 -24.79 -13.00 -16.27
CA PHE A 4 -23.96 -13.30 -15.09
C PHE A 4 -22.75 -12.35 -14.96
N LEU A 5 -22.27 -11.81 -16.09
CA LEU A 5 -21.21 -10.78 -16.09
C LEU A 5 -21.73 -9.38 -15.73
N LYS A 6 -23.06 -9.16 -15.76
CA LYS A 6 -23.67 -7.88 -15.42
C LYS A 6 -23.80 -7.66 -13.91
N ASN A 7 -23.49 -8.66 -13.07
CA ASN A 7 -23.54 -8.57 -11.61
C ASN A 7 -22.17 -8.56 -10.92
N MET A 8 -21.05 -8.51 -11.68
CA MET A 8 -19.73 -8.26 -11.10
C MET A 8 -19.50 -6.77 -10.77
N TYR A 9 -20.57 -6.03 -10.50
CA TYR A 9 -20.50 -4.66 -10.00
C TYR A 9 -20.31 -4.69 -8.49
N ILE A 10 -19.11 -4.99 -8.02
CA ILE A 10 -18.76 -4.79 -6.62
C ILE A 10 -19.01 -3.31 -6.28
N ASN A 11 -19.92 -3.02 -5.35
CA ASN A 11 -20.14 -1.65 -4.89
C ASN A 11 -18.88 -1.20 -4.13
N ASP A 12 -18.42 0.03 -4.35
CA ASP A 12 -17.22 0.55 -3.66
C ASP A 12 -17.37 0.44 -2.13
N GLY A 13 -18.61 0.56 -1.62
CA GLY A 13 -18.91 0.32 -0.21
C GLY A 13 -18.63 -1.12 0.25
N LEU A 14 -18.87 -2.13 -0.61
CA LEU A 14 -18.56 -3.53 -0.30
C LEU A 14 -17.04 -3.76 -0.26
N ILE A 15 -16.28 -3.12 -1.16
CA ILE A 15 -14.81 -3.17 -1.16
C ILE A 15 -14.28 -2.61 0.15
N MET A 16 -14.76 -1.41 0.53
CA MET A 16 -14.34 -0.76 1.78
C MET A 16 -14.73 -1.57 3.01
N LEU A 17 -15.94 -2.12 3.03
CA LEU A 17 -16.40 -2.98 4.15
C LEU A 17 -15.55 -4.24 4.25
N THR A 18 -15.24 -4.88 3.12
CA THR A 18 -14.36 -6.07 3.08
C THR A 18 -12.97 -5.74 3.60
N TYR A 19 -12.40 -4.60 3.20
CA TYR A 19 -11.11 -4.13 3.73
C TYR A 19 -11.15 -3.94 5.25
N ILE A 20 -12.15 -3.23 5.75
CA ILE A 20 -12.32 -2.99 7.19
C ILE A 20 -12.52 -4.32 7.93
N PHE A 21 -13.30 -5.24 7.37
CA PHE A 21 -13.52 -6.56 7.95
C PHE A 21 -12.24 -7.40 8.02
N ILE A 22 -11.42 -7.38 6.96
CA ILE A 22 -10.08 -8.00 6.97
C ILE A 22 -9.23 -7.40 8.08
N ASN A 23 -9.21 -6.07 8.23
CA ASN A 23 -8.47 -5.42 9.30
C ASN A 23 -8.95 -5.86 10.69
N ILE A 24 -10.25 -5.97 10.89
CA ILE A 24 -10.84 -6.46 12.14
C ILE A 24 -10.42 -7.90 12.42
N LEU A 25 -10.43 -8.78 11.41
CA LEU A 25 -9.98 -10.17 11.57
C LEU A 25 -8.49 -10.25 11.94
N VAL A 26 -7.64 -9.45 11.28
CA VAL A 26 -6.22 -9.36 11.60
C VAL A 26 -6.03 -8.84 13.02
N LEU A 27 -6.83 -7.86 13.43
CA LEU A 27 -6.81 -7.34 14.80
C LEU A 27 -7.17 -8.42 15.82
N PHE A 28 -8.22 -9.21 15.57
CA PHE A 28 -8.59 -10.31 16.45
C PHE A 28 -7.49 -11.36 16.52
N ALA A 29 -6.92 -11.78 15.39
CA ALA A 29 -5.81 -12.73 15.36
C ALA A 29 -4.61 -12.22 16.20
N TYR A 30 -4.30 -10.94 16.09
CA TYR A 30 -3.27 -10.30 16.88
C TYR A 30 -3.61 -10.26 18.38
N LEU A 31 -4.84 -9.88 18.75
CA LEU A 31 -5.31 -9.87 20.14
C LEU A 31 -5.32 -11.26 20.76
N PHE A 32 -5.52 -12.33 19.98
CA PHE A 32 -5.36 -13.70 20.46
C PHE A 32 -3.88 -14.09 20.61
N MET A 33 -2.97 -13.60 19.76
CA MET A 33 -1.54 -13.85 19.95
C MET A 33 -0.96 -13.26 21.24
N VAL A 34 -1.52 -12.16 21.76
CA VAL A 34 -1.00 -11.46 22.96
C VAL A 34 -1.16 -12.27 24.27
N PRO A 35 -2.35 -12.79 24.65
CA PRO A 35 -2.56 -13.50 25.91
C PRO A 35 -2.06 -14.95 25.91
N PHE A 36 -1.92 -15.59 24.73
CA PHE A 36 -1.47 -16.99 24.62
C PHE A 36 0.07 -17.15 24.58
N ARG A 37 0.83 -16.11 24.93
CA ARG A 37 2.30 -16.22 25.02
C ARG A 37 2.71 -17.01 26.27
N ALA A 38 3.16 -18.25 26.05
CA ALA A 38 3.71 -19.12 27.07
C ALA A 38 5.10 -18.68 27.60
N GLU A 39 5.77 -17.72 26.94
CA GLU A 39 7.16 -17.33 27.25
C GLU A 39 7.36 -15.80 27.15
N GLY A 40 6.91 -15.05 28.15
CA GLY A 40 7.28 -13.63 28.34
C GLY A 40 6.97 -12.65 27.20
N ILE A 41 7.22 -11.36 27.45
CA ILE A 41 7.07 -10.30 26.44
C ILE A 41 8.30 -10.32 25.53
N ASN A 42 8.31 -11.15 24.49
CA ASN A 42 9.34 -11.05 23.45
C ASN A 42 9.03 -9.88 22.50
N PHE A 43 9.77 -8.78 22.66
CA PHE A 43 9.66 -7.54 21.89
C PHE A 43 9.95 -7.71 20.40
N GLU A 44 10.82 -8.66 20.04
CA GLU A 44 11.22 -8.90 18.64
C GLU A 44 10.07 -9.48 17.81
N ILE A 45 9.23 -10.32 18.42
CA ILE A 45 8.01 -10.84 17.78
C ILE A 45 7.05 -9.70 17.44
N TYR A 46 6.88 -8.71 18.33
CA TYR A 46 5.99 -7.57 18.09
C TYR A 46 6.47 -6.66 16.97
N LYS A 47 7.79 -6.40 16.93
CA LYS A 47 8.45 -5.68 15.84
C LYS A 47 8.26 -6.39 14.49
N ASN A 48 8.47 -7.70 14.44
CA ASN A 48 8.25 -8.49 13.22
C ASN A 48 6.78 -8.53 12.79
N THR A 49 5.85 -8.67 13.75
CA THR A 49 4.41 -8.63 13.47
C THR A 49 3.98 -7.29 12.86
N TYR A 50 4.55 -6.17 13.32
CA TYR A 50 4.31 -4.85 12.73
C TYR A 50 4.74 -4.79 11.25
N MET A 51 5.91 -5.33 10.91
CA MET A 51 6.39 -5.42 9.53
C MET A 51 5.47 -6.28 8.66
N TYR A 52 5.12 -7.49 9.11
CA TYR A 52 4.23 -8.38 8.35
C TYR A 52 2.83 -7.80 8.19
N PHE A 53 2.31 -7.15 9.23
CA PHE A 53 1.05 -6.43 9.16
C PHE A 53 1.08 -5.39 8.05
N TYR A 54 2.10 -4.54 7.99
CA TYR A 54 2.20 -3.50 6.97
C TYR A 54 2.33 -4.06 5.55
N ILE A 55 3.10 -5.14 5.36
CA ILE A 55 3.20 -5.84 4.07
C ILE A 55 1.81 -6.29 3.62
N PHE A 56 1.14 -7.07 4.47
CA PHE A 56 -0.18 -7.60 4.20
C PHE A 56 -1.18 -6.48 3.92
N GLN A 57 -1.16 -5.45 4.75
CA GLN A 57 -2.06 -4.31 4.65
C GLN A 57 -1.88 -3.53 3.35
N LEU A 58 -0.63 -3.31 2.93
CA LEU A 58 -0.34 -2.64 1.68
C LEU A 58 -0.85 -3.45 0.49
N ILE A 59 -0.71 -4.77 0.50
CA ILE A 59 -1.19 -5.65 -0.57
C ILE A 59 -2.72 -5.59 -0.66
N VAL A 60 -3.41 -5.79 0.46
CA VAL A 60 -4.88 -5.74 0.51
C VAL A 60 -5.38 -4.36 0.08
N PHE A 61 -4.74 -3.29 0.58
CA PHE A 61 -5.02 -1.91 0.17
C PHE A 61 -4.86 -1.71 -1.33
N SER A 62 -3.76 -2.18 -1.91
CA SER A 62 -3.46 -2.08 -3.34
C SER A 62 -4.52 -2.76 -4.20
N PHE A 63 -5.00 -3.94 -3.78
CA PHE A 63 -6.11 -4.61 -4.45
C PHE A 63 -7.44 -3.87 -4.29
N CYS A 64 -7.74 -3.31 -3.11
CA CYS A 64 -8.97 -2.55 -2.91
C CYS A 64 -9.06 -1.31 -3.81
N ILE A 65 -7.99 -0.51 -3.86
CA ILE A 65 -7.96 0.71 -4.68
C ILE A 65 -8.08 0.43 -6.17
N SER A 66 -7.56 -0.71 -6.65
CA SER A 66 -7.61 -1.08 -8.06
C SER A 66 -9.05 -1.35 -8.54
N HIS A 67 -9.92 -1.77 -7.62
CA HIS A 67 -11.31 -2.11 -7.88
C HIS A 67 -12.30 -0.94 -7.69
N PHE A 68 -11.83 0.23 -7.25
CA PHE A 68 -12.71 1.41 -7.13
C PHE A 68 -13.31 1.81 -8.48
N LYS A 69 -14.62 2.04 -8.50
CA LYS A 69 -15.31 2.47 -9.71
C LYS A 69 -14.93 3.89 -10.07
N VAL A 70 -14.69 4.07 -11.36
CA VAL A 70 -14.53 5.38 -11.97
C VAL A 70 -15.65 5.56 -12.98
N GLU A 71 -16.61 6.42 -12.65
CA GLU A 71 -17.63 6.87 -13.61
C GLU A 71 -16.95 7.50 -14.83
N GLN A 72 -17.47 7.17 -16.01
CA GLN A 72 -16.89 7.56 -17.30
C GLN A 72 -17.12 9.04 -17.63
N ASN A 73 -17.95 9.73 -16.85
CA ASN A 73 -18.20 11.15 -17.04
C ASN A 73 -17.04 11.95 -16.44
N ILE A 74 -16.57 12.94 -17.20
CA ILE A 74 -15.48 13.84 -16.84
C ILE A 74 -15.98 14.78 -15.73
N ASN A 75 -16.07 14.29 -14.50
CA ASN A 75 -16.56 15.05 -13.36
C ASN A 75 -15.53 15.05 -12.23
N TYR A 76 -15.05 16.24 -11.89
CA TYR A 76 -14.13 16.45 -10.77
C TYR A 76 -14.69 15.91 -9.44
N LYS A 77 -16.02 15.91 -9.25
CA LYS A 77 -16.66 15.34 -8.06
C LYS A 77 -16.36 13.84 -7.89
N ASN A 78 -16.27 13.08 -8.98
CA ASN A 78 -15.96 11.65 -8.91
C ASN A 78 -14.49 11.40 -8.50
N LEU A 79 -13.57 12.25 -8.96
CA LEU A 79 -12.17 12.21 -8.53
C LEU A 79 -12.05 12.47 -7.02
N VAL A 80 -12.65 13.56 -6.53
CA VAL A 80 -12.67 13.90 -5.10
C VAL A 80 -13.29 12.77 -4.27
N ARG A 81 -14.40 12.19 -4.73
CA ARG A 81 -15.04 11.05 -4.05
C ARG A 81 -14.09 9.86 -3.90
N ASN A 82 -13.31 9.54 -4.93
CA ASN A 82 -12.36 8.41 -4.86
C ASN A 82 -11.12 8.74 -4.01
N ILE A 83 -10.68 9.99 -3.98
CA ILE A 83 -9.65 10.47 -3.04
C ILE A 83 -10.12 10.30 -1.59
N ILE A 84 -11.35 10.68 -1.28
CA ILE A 84 -11.93 10.52 0.07
C ILE A 84 -11.95 9.04 0.48
N LYS A 85 -12.32 8.13 -0.44
CA LYS A 85 -12.29 6.68 -0.16
C LYS A 85 -10.89 6.20 0.20
N VAL A 86 -9.85 6.65 -0.51
CA VAL A 86 -8.46 6.33 -0.19
C VAL A 86 -8.10 6.81 1.23
N ILE A 87 -8.48 8.03 1.60
CA ILE A 87 -8.25 8.58 2.94
C ILE A 87 -8.94 7.73 4.01
N ILE A 88 -10.18 7.31 3.78
CA ILE A 88 -10.92 6.45 4.73
C ILE A 88 -10.19 5.11 4.93
N LEU A 89 -9.72 4.47 3.85
CA LEU A 89 -8.96 3.22 3.95
C LEU A 89 -7.67 3.39 4.77
N ILE A 90 -6.93 4.50 4.59
CA ILE A 90 -5.70 4.79 5.34
C ILE A 90 -6.03 4.99 6.82
N ILE A 91 -7.02 5.83 7.14
CA ILE A 91 -7.41 6.14 8.52
C ILE A 91 -7.88 4.88 9.24
N SER A 92 -8.55 3.96 8.55
CA SER A 92 -9.00 2.71 9.15
C SER A 92 -7.87 1.77 9.59
N ASN A 93 -6.62 2.02 9.18
CA ASN A 93 -5.44 1.28 9.67
C ASN A 93 -4.97 1.78 11.04
N ILE A 94 -5.26 3.04 11.40
CA ILE A 94 -4.75 3.68 12.62
C ILE A 94 -5.12 2.90 13.89
N PRO A 95 -6.38 2.47 14.11
CA PRO A 95 -6.72 1.73 15.33
C PRO A 95 -5.90 0.45 15.50
N LEU A 96 -5.63 -0.25 14.40
CA LEU A 96 -4.89 -1.51 14.42
C LEU A 96 -3.41 -1.28 14.73
N ILE A 97 -2.81 -0.27 14.11
CA ILE A 97 -1.43 0.16 14.38
C ILE A 97 -1.27 0.55 15.86
N LEU A 98 -2.21 1.33 16.41
CA LEU A 98 -2.16 1.74 17.81
C LEU A 98 -2.22 0.54 18.76
N ILE A 99 -3.05 -0.46 18.45
CA ILE A 99 -3.12 -1.67 19.28
C ILE A 99 -1.81 -2.45 19.24
N ILE A 100 -1.15 -2.56 18.08
CA ILE A 100 0.19 -3.16 17.98
C ILE A 100 1.20 -2.42 18.86
N PHE A 101 1.16 -1.09 18.84
CA PHE A 101 2.08 -0.25 19.62
C PHE A 101 1.84 -0.36 21.12
N ILE A 102 0.58 -0.32 21.56
CA ILE A 102 0.20 -0.40 22.97
C ILE A 102 0.57 -1.79 23.53
N SER A 103 0.16 -2.85 22.85
CA SER A 103 0.41 -4.23 23.30
C SER A 103 1.87 -4.66 23.20
N GLY A 104 2.60 -4.20 22.18
CA GLY A 104 4.02 -4.47 22.00
C GLY A 104 4.95 -3.51 22.75
N ASN A 105 4.40 -2.48 23.41
CA ASN A 105 5.14 -1.38 24.05
C ASN A 105 6.25 -0.81 23.14
N VAL A 106 5.92 -0.68 21.85
CA VAL A 106 6.85 -0.25 20.81
C VAL A 106 6.82 1.28 20.72
N LYS A 107 7.68 1.95 21.49
CA LYS A 107 7.71 3.42 21.57
C LYS A 107 8.54 4.10 20.48
N SER A 108 9.39 3.36 19.77
CA SER A 108 10.40 3.93 18.87
C SER A 108 10.04 3.93 17.38
N LEU A 109 9.05 3.13 16.94
CA LEU A 109 8.70 3.01 15.51
C LEU A 109 7.84 4.19 15.05
N ASN A 110 8.08 4.71 13.84
CA ASN A 110 7.28 5.77 13.27
C ASN A 110 6.25 5.21 12.28
N PHE A 111 4.99 5.13 12.70
CA PHE A 111 3.91 4.65 11.84
C PHE A 111 3.36 5.69 10.86
N ILE A 112 3.71 6.97 11.02
CA ILE A 112 3.19 8.06 10.17
C ILE A 112 3.79 7.94 8.76
N TYR A 113 5.09 7.72 8.68
CA TYR A 113 5.80 7.59 7.39
C TYR A 113 5.20 6.47 6.51
N PRO A 114 4.97 5.25 7.03
CA PRO A 114 4.27 4.22 6.27
C PRO A 114 2.89 4.59 5.78
N LEU A 115 2.06 5.23 6.61
CA LEU A 115 0.72 5.67 6.22
C LEU A 115 0.76 6.73 5.11
N VAL A 116 1.70 7.69 5.19
CA VAL A 116 1.84 8.75 4.18
C VAL A 116 2.22 8.16 2.83
N VAL A 117 3.21 7.26 2.78
CA VAL A 117 3.64 6.63 1.51
C VAL A 117 2.55 5.71 0.96
N GLN A 118 1.87 4.93 1.80
CA GLN A 118 0.70 4.16 1.41
C GLN A 118 -0.38 5.05 0.79
N GLY A 119 -0.62 6.23 1.37
CA GLY A 119 -1.60 7.17 0.87
C GLY A 119 -1.24 7.78 -0.47
N ILE A 120 0.00 8.24 -0.63
CA ILE A 120 0.49 8.80 -1.89
C ILE A 120 0.44 7.74 -2.99
N TYR A 121 0.89 6.52 -2.70
CA TYR A 121 0.74 5.42 -3.65
C TYR A 121 -0.73 5.19 -4.03
N GLY A 122 -1.64 5.14 -3.06
CA GLY A 122 -3.07 4.98 -3.30
C GLY A 122 -3.66 6.07 -4.20
N LEU A 123 -3.29 7.33 -3.95
CA LEU A 123 -3.70 8.47 -4.76
C LEU A 123 -3.13 8.41 -6.17
N ALA A 124 -1.89 7.95 -6.35
CA ALA A 124 -1.28 7.78 -7.66
C ALA A 124 -2.03 6.76 -8.51
N ILE A 125 -2.41 5.62 -7.94
CA ILE A 125 -3.19 4.59 -8.64
C ILE A 125 -4.60 5.09 -8.99
N VAL A 126 -5.29 5.76 -8.05
CA VAL A 126 -6.63 6.30 -8.30
C VAL A 126 -6.59 7.37 -9.39
N THR A 127 -5.65 8.31 -9.32
CA THR A 127 -5.51 9.36 -10.35
C THR A 127 -5.13 8.78 -11.71
N LEU A 128 -4.27 7.75 -11.75
CA LEU A 128 -3.94 7.03 -12.98
C LEU A 128 -5.18 6.36 -13.58
N LYS A 129 -6.00 5.71 -12.75
CA LYS A 129 -7.25 5.08 -13.20
C LYS A 129 -8.21 6.09 -13.82
N HIS A 130 -8.36 7.25 -13.18
CA HIS A 130 -9.14 8.38 -13.72
C HIS A 130 -8.57 8.91 -15.04
N LEU A 131 -7.26 9.03 -15.15
CA LEU A 131 -6.63 9.45 -16.40
C LEU A 131 -6.93 8.47 -17.54
N LEU A 132 -6.75 7.16 -17.28
CA LEU A 132 -6.98 6.10 -18.26
C LEU A 132 -8.45 5.99 -18.67
N SER A 133 -9.41 6.30 -17.78
CA SER A 133 -10.84 6.25 -18.11
C SER A 133 -11.29 7.42 -19.00
N ILE A 134 -10.55 8.53 -18.99
CA ILE A 134 -10.83 9.73 -19.81
C ILE A 134 -10.27 9.59 -21.22
N ILE A 135 -9.14 8.90 -21.41
CA ILE A 135 -8.49 8.76 -22.70
C ILE A 135 -9.21 7.69 -23.55
N ASN A 136 -9.76 8.09 -24.71
CA ASN A 136 -10.57 7.21 -25.57
C ASN A 136 -9.90 5.87 -25.93
N THR A 137 -8.58 5.85 -26.15
CA THR A 137 -7.83 4.64 -26.54
C THR A 137 -7.71 3.65 -25.39
N THR A 138 -7.48 4.13 -24.16
CA THR A 138 -7.26 3.29 -22.98
C THR A 138 -8.51 3.08 -22.13
N LYS A 139 -9.59 3.83 -22.40
CA LYS A 139 -10.85 3.80 -21.64
C LYS A 139 -11.42 2.40 -21.40
N LYS A 140 -11.40 1.54 -22.42
CA LYS A 140 -11.94 0.17 -22.32
C LYS A 140 -11.05 -0.78 -21.51
N TYR A 141 -9.77 -0.43 -21.36
CA TYR A 141 -8.75 -1.27 -20.73
C TYR A 141 -8.24 -0.70 -19.41
N SER A 142 -8.82 0.40 -18.92
CA SER A 142 -8.35 1.11 -17.72
C SER A 142 -8.30 0.20 -16.48
N ASP A 143 -9.36 -0.58 -16.24
CA ASP A 143 -9.41 -1.55 -15.15
C ASP A 143 -8.35 -2.64 -15.29
N PHE A 144 -8.16 -3.18 -16.50
CA PHE A 144 -7.14 -4.19 -16.77
C PHE A 144 -5.73 -3.64 -16.56
N ILE A 145 -5.42 -2.45 -17.07
CA ILE A 145 -4.12 -1.81 -16.94
C ILE A 145 -3.80 -1.55 -15.47
N VAL A 146 -4.75 -1.00 -14.71
CA VAL A 146 -4.54 -0.71 -13.28
C VAL A 146 -4.35 -1.99 -12.47
N ASN A 147 -5.16 -3.02 -12.72
CA ASN A 147 -4.99 -4.32 -12.06
C ASN A 147 -3.64 -4.95 -12.42
N PHE A 148 -3.23 -4.89 -13.68
CA PHE A 148 -1.92 -5.38 -14.11
C PHE A 148 -0.78 -4.64 -13.40
N ILE A 149 -0.83 -3.31 -13.31
CA ILE A 149 0.18 -2.51 -12.60
C ILE A 149 0.23 -2.87 -11.12
N VAL A 150 -0.92 -2.96 -10.45
CA VAL A 150 -0.99 -3.30 -9.02
C VAL A 150 -0.46 -4.71 -8.76
N VAL A 151 -0.88 -5.70 -9.57
CA VAL A 151 -0.42 -7.08 -9.47
C VAL A 151 1.08 -7.16 -9.75
N PHE A 152 1.58 -6.46 -10.77
CA PHE A 152 2.99 -6.42 -11.11
C PHE A 152 3.81 -5.85 -9.95
N ILE A 153 3.42 -4.70 -9.39
CA ILE A 153 4.09 -4.11 -8.23
C ILE A 153 4.10 -5.11 -7.05
N ASN A 154 2.96 -5.73 -6.73
CA ASN A 154 2.88 -6.68 -5.62
C ASN A 154 3.69 -7.97 -5.86
N ILE A 155 3.59 -8.61 -7.02
CA ILE A 155 4.32 -9.85 -7.34
C ILE A 155 5.83 -9.62 -7.37
N PHE A 156 6.28 -8.54 -8.01
CA PHE A 156 7.72 -8.21 -8.00
C PHE A 156 8.19 -7.98 -6.57
N SER A 157 7.39 -7.30 -5.74
CA SER A 157 7.71 -7.14 -4.31
C SER A 157 7.89 -8.49 -3.61
N PHE A 158 7.01 -9.45 -3.86
CA PHE A 158 7.07 -10.78 -3.24
C PHE A 158 8.27 -11.61 -3.70
N ILE A 159 8.60 -11.56 -4.99
CA ILE A 159 9.79 -12.24 -5.54
C ILE A 159 11.05 -11.66 -4.88
N PHE A 160 11.14 -10.33 -4.74
CA PHE A 160 12.24 -9.68 -4.05
C PHE A 160 12.28 -10.00 -2.55
N LEU A 161 11.13 -10.00 -1.86
CA LEU A 161 11.02 -10.42 -0.46
C LEU A 161 11.41 -11.89 -0.25
N TYR A 162 11.10 -12.78 -1.19
CA TYR A 162 11.49 -14.19 -1.11
C TYR A 162 12.99 -14.38 -1.30
N ILE A 163 13.59 -13.69 -2.28
CA ILE A 163 15.05 -13.64 -2.45
C ILE A 163 15.67 -13.11 -1.14
N TYR A 164 15.11 -12.05 -0.55
CA TYR A 164 15.53 -11.53 0.75
C TYR A 164 15.47 -12.59 1.86
N TYR A 165 14.32 -13.25 2.08
CA TYR A 165 14.17 -14.23 3.14
C TYR A 165 15.13 -15.41 2.99
N LYS A 166 15.32 -15.91 1.76
CA LYS A 166 16.18 -17.08 1.50
C LYS A 166 17.68 -16.78 1.62
N TYR A 167 18.11 -15.54 1.39
CA TYR A 167 19.53 -15.12 1.46
C TYR A 167 19.90 -14.32 2.72
N THR A 168 19.02 -14.31 3.74
CA THR A 168 19.17 -13.58 5.02
C THR A 168 20.50 -13.83 5.76
N GLN A 169 21.22 -14.93 5.53
CA GLN A 169 22.51 -15.18 6.20
C GLN A 169 23.71 -14.42 5.60
N ILE A 170 23.58 -13.79 4.45
CA ILE A 170 24.67 -13.02 3.80
C ILE A 170 24.27 -11.54 3.59
N VAL A 171 22.98 -11.22 3.69
CA VAL A 171 22.34 -10.08 3.01
C VAL A 171 21.31 -9.39 3.94
N ILE A 172 21.60 -9.28 5.25
CA ILE A 172 20.89 -8.32 6.13
C ILE A 172 21.61 -6.95 6.13
N THR A 173 22.87 -6.91 5.67
CA THR A 173 23.58 -5.65 5.42
C THR A 173 23.06 -4.86 4.21
N THR A 174 22.13 -5.42 3.42
CA THR A 174 22.03 -5.15 1.99
C THR A 174 20.66 -4.71 1.45
N ILE A 175 19.54 -4.74 2.19
CA ILE A 175 18.28 -4.16 1.64
C ILE A 175 18.42 -2.64 1.44
N TYR A 176 19.31 -2.04 2.23
CA TYR A 176 19.77 -0.67 2.07
C TYR A 176 21.25 -0.68 1.71
N ASP A 177 21.71 -1.71 0.98
CA ASP A 177 23.03 -1.66 0.36
C ASP A 177 23.02 -0.56 -0.67
N LYS A 178 24.11 0.19 -0.75
CA LYS A 178 24.35 1.16 -1.82
C LYS A 178 24.30 0.51 -3.21
N ASP A 179 24.51 -0.80 -3.25
CA ASP A 179 24.58 -1.62 -4.45
C ASP A 179 23.22 -2.02 -5.03
N ILE A 180 22.12 -1.94 -4.27
CA ILE A 180 20.78 -2.17 -4.84
C ILE A 180 20.39 -0.98 -5.72
N PRO A 181 20.01 -1.20 -7.00
CA PRO A 181 19.58 -0.12 -7.87
C PRO A 181 18.40 0.67 -7.27
N LYS A 182 18.59 1.99 -7.13
CA LYS A 182 17.61 2.87 -6.46
C LYS A 182 16.19 2.81 -7.04
N ILE A 183 16.08 2.40 -8.31
CA ILE A 183 14.80 2.24 -9.01
C ILE A 183 13.87 1.21 -8.36
N PHE A 184 14.41 0.20 -7.66
CA PHE A 184 13.60 -0.79 -6.95
C PHE A 184 12.80 -0.18 -5.80
N PHE A 185 13.29 0.90 -5.19
CA PHE A 185 12.61 1.57 -4.08
C PHE A 185 11.49 2.52 -4.54
N ILE A 186 11.25 2.66 -5.85
CA ILE A 186 9.98 3.19 -6.36
C ILE A 186 8.82 2.31 -5.89
N ASN A 187 9.07 1.03 -5.66
CA ASN A 187 8.06 0.14 -5.13
C ASN A 187 7.72 0.53 -3.66
N PRO A 188 6.47 0.90 -3.35
CA PRO A 188 6.07 1.27 -2.01
C PRO A 188 6.25 0.13 -1.00
N LEU A 189 6.11 -1.13 -1.43
CA LEU A 189 6.27 -2.27 -0.52
C LEU A 189 7.73 -2.44 -0.09
N MET A 190 8.67 -2.36 -1.04
CA MET A 190 10.10 -2.47 -0.77
C MET A 190 10.62 -1.30 0.08
N SER A 191 10.19 -0.07 -0.23
CA SER A 191 10.59 1.11 0.54
C SER A 191 10.02 1.09 1.97
N LEU A 192 8.78 0.62 2.16
CA LEU A 192 8.16 0.53 3.49
C LEU A 192 8.72 -0.59 4.34
N THR A 193 8.86 -1.80 3.79
CA THR A 193 9.47 -2.93 4.51
C THR A 193 10.90 -2.63 4.93
N GLY A 194 11.64 -2.04 4.00
CA GLY A 194 12.95 -1.49 4.21
C GLY A 194 13.05 -0.52 5.38
N PHE A 195 12.19 0.51 5.37
CA PHE A 195 12.12 1.51 6.44
C PHE A 195 11.73 0.90 7.78
N ILE A 196 10.73 0.03 7.81
CA ILE A 196 10.31 -0.63 9.05
C ILE A 196 11.44 -1.52 9.60
N ASN A 197 12.14 -2.26 8.74
CA ASN A 197 13.26 -3.08 9.16
C ASN A 197 14.43 -2.25 9.71
N MET A 198 14.69 -1.07 9.14
CA MET A 198 15.64 -0.10 9.69
C MET A 198 15.29 0.28 11.12
N GLU A 199 14.04 0.65 11.38
CA GLU A 199 13.61 1.06 12.72
C GLU A 199 13.57 -0.11 13.73
N ILE A 200 13.51 -1.36 13.24
CA ILE A 200 13.53 -2.57 14.08
C ILE A 200 14.96 -2.93 14.50
N THR A 201 15.89 -2.89 13.54
CA THR A 201 17.26 -3.41 13.66
C THR A 201 18.31 -2.33 13.90
N ASP A 202 17.94 -1.05 13.81
CA ASP A 202 18.82 0.12 13.88
C ASP A 202 19.98 0.11 12.85
N TYR A 203 19.91 -0.77 11.84
CA TYR A 203 20.97 -1.00 10.87
C TYR A 203 20.52 -0.67 9.44
N THR A 204 21.09 0.37 8.81
CA THR A 204 21.02 0.58 7.35
C THR A 204 22.22 1.35 6.81
N GLN A 205 22.58 1.13 5.54
CA GLN A 205 23.58 1.95 4.84
C GLN A 205 22.97 3.13 4.04
N MET A 206 21.70 3.01 3.61
CA MET A 206 20.97 4.03 2.83
C MET A 206 19.94 4.84 3.68
N GLY A 207 19.80 4.61 4.99
CA GLY A 207 18.97 5.42 5.88
C GLY A 207 17.50 5.57 5.44
N ILE A 208 16.95 6.79 5.45
CA ILE A 208 15.57 7.08 5.01
C ILE A 208 15.43 7.33 3.49
N TYR A 209 16.53 7.35 2.73
CA TYR A 209 16.55 7.84 1.36
C TYR A 209 15.61 7.08 0.39
N PRO A 210 15.60 5.74 0.35
CA PRO A 210 14.60 4.96 -0.38
C PRO A 210 13.14 5.35 -0.17
N LEU A 211 12.76 5.66 1.08
CA LEU A 211 11.40 6.09 1.41
C LEU A 211 11.10 7.47 0.79
N ILE A 212 12.05 8.40 0.88
CA ILE A 212 11.94 9.74 0.25
C ILE A 212 11.86 9.59 -1.27
N GLY A 213 12.66 8.72 -1.87
CA GLY A 213 12.63 8.43 -3.31
C GLY A 213 11.26 7.94 -3.77
N SER A 214 10.69 6.97 -3.05
CA SER A 214 9.33 6.46 -3.27
C SER A 214 8.30 7.58 -3.18
N PHE A 215 8.34 8.36 -2.09
CA PHE A 215 7.46 9.51 -1.86
C PHE A 215 7.51 10.50 -3.03
N CYS A 216 8.72 10.92 -3.44
CA CYS A 216 8.90 11.87 -4.53
C CYS A 216 8.37 11.33 -5.85
N PHE A 217 8.72 10.09 -6.20
CA PHE A 217 8.28 9.47 -7.45
C PHE A 217 6.75 9.45 -7.57
N TRP A 218 6.07 8.91 -6.56
CA TRP A 218 4.61 8.79 -6.61
C TRP A 218 3.90 10.14 -6.53
N SER A 219 4.48 11.12 -5.82
CA SER A 219 3.97 12.49 -5.81
C SER A 219 4.05 13.15 -7.19
N ILE A 220 5.15 12.94 -7.91
CA ILE A 220 5.30 13.41 -9.30
C ILE A 220 4.26 12.74 -10.21
N CYS A 221 4.04 11.43 -10.06
CA CYS A 221 2.99 10.72 -10.81
C CYS A 221 1.60 11.31 -10.58
N ILE A 222 1.23 11.60 -9.32
CA ILE A 222 -0.03 12.27 -8.97
C ILE A 222 -0.12 13.61 -9.68
N PHE A 223 0.93 14.43 -9.57
CA PHE A 223 0.95 15.78 -10.15
C PHE A 223 0.72 15.73 -11.67
N ILE A 224 1.46 14.88 -12.38
CA ILE A 224 1.33 14.70 -13.83
C ILE A 224 -0.11 14.25 -14.17
N ASN A 225 -0.63 13.23 -13.49
CA ASN A 225 -1.98 12.73 -13.73
C ASN A 225 -3.03 13.82 -13.55
N LEU A 226 -2.96 14.60 -12.46
CA LEU A 226 -3.91 15.68 -12.17
C LEU A 226 -3.84 16.80 -13.20
N VAL A 227 -2.64 17.19 -13.64
CA VAL A 227 -2.47 18.21 -14.69
C VAL A 227 -3.12 17.75 -15.99
N VAL A 228 -2.84 16.52 -16.43
CA VAL A 228 -3.40 15.99 -17.68
C VAL A 228 -4.92 15.86 -17.58
N ILE A 229 -5.45 15.33 -16.46
CA ILE A 229 -6.90 15.29 -16.20
C ILE A 229 -7.50 16.68 -16.34
N ARG A 230 -6.95 17.69 -15.64
CA ARG A 230 -7.45 19.08 -15.68
C ARG A 230 -7.48 19.65 -17.10
N THR A 231 -6.46 19.39 -17.92
CA THR A 231 -6.44 19.87 -19.32
C THR A 231 -7.53 19.21 -20.18
N LYS A 232 -7.90 17.96 -19.89
CA LYS A 232 -8.96 17.23 -20.59
C LYS A 232 -10.36 17.60 -20.10
N ILE A 233 -10.54 18.03 -18.86
CA ILE A 233 -11.84 18.53 -18.34
C ILE A 233 -12.22 19.87 -18.96
N LYS A 234 -11.23 20.72 -19.27
CA LYS A 234 -11.46 22.07 -19.83
C LYS A 234 -11.75 22.09 -21.33
N LYS A 235 -11.51 20.99 -22.05
CA LYS A 235 -11.80 20.85 -23.48
C LYS A 235 -13.14 20.19 -23.68
#